data_AF-A0A1C3NZE7-F1
#
_entry.id   AF-A0A1C3NZE7-F1
#
_cell.length_a   1.000
_cell.length_b   1.000
_cell.length_c   1.000
_cell.angle_alpha   90.00
_cell.angle_beta   90.00
_cell.angle_gamma   90.00
#
_symmetry.space_group_name_H-M   'P 1'
#
loop_
_entity.id
_entity.type
_entity.pdbx_description
1 polymer ?
#
loop_
_entity_poly.entity_id
_entity_poly.type
_entity_poly.pdbx_seq_one_letter_code
_entity_poly.pdbx_strand_id
1 'polypeptide(L)' 'MMIFGERRLHAVLAEYARHYNGRRPHRGRNLQPPRPDHLVADLTKERINRRPVLGGLINEYERAA' A
#
# COMPACT_ATOMS: atom_id res chain seq x y z
N MET A 1 4.89 -11.22 10.02
CA MET A 1 6.18 -10.64 9.59
C MET A 1 7.08 -10.49 10.81
N MET A 2 8.30 -11.02 10.74
CA MET A 2 9.29 -10.92 11.83
C MET A 2 10.49 -10.12 11.30
N ILE A 3 10.92 -9.11 12.05
CA ILE A 3 12.04 -8.24 11.66
C ILE A 3 13.23 -8.63 12.53
N PHE A 4 14.20 -9.30 11.92
CA PHE A 4 15.44 -9.69 12.60
C PHE A 4 16.64 -9.32 11.72
N GLY A 5 17.60 -8.61 12.31
CA GLY A 5 18.79 -8.11 11.61
C GLY A 5 18.52 -6.92 10.69
N GLU A 6 19.58 -6.16 10.42
CA GLU A 6 19.55 -4.92 9.65
C GLU A 6 19.06 -5.12 8.22
N ARG A 7 19.56 -6.16 7.52
CA ARG A 7 19.15 -6.44 6.13
C ARG A 7 17.64 -6.65 6.00
N ARG A 8 17.02 -7.33 6.96
CA ARG A 8 15.56 -7.54 6.95
C ARG A 8 14.83 -6.24 7.25
N LEU A 9 15.31 -5.46 8.20
CA LEU A 9 14.75 -4.14 8.51
C LEU A 9 14.78 -3.23 7.27
N HIS A 10 15.92 -3.14 6.57
CA HIS A 10 16.06 -2.33 5.36
C HIS A 10 15.08 -2.77 4.26
N ALA A 11 14.90 -4.08 4.04
CA ALA A 11 13.94 -4.58 3.07
C ALA A 11 12.50 -4.18 3.42
N VAL A 12 12.12 -4.32 4.70
CA VAL A 12 10.78 -3.95 5.19
C VAL A 12 10.56 -2.44 5.07
N LEU A 13 11.55 -1.61 5.41
CA LEU A 13 11.46 -0.15 5.29
C LEU A 13 11.36 0.29 3.83
N ALA A 14 12.11 -0.32 2.93
CA ALA A 14 12.03 -0.03 1.49
C ALA A 14 10.65 -0.39 0.92
N GLU A 15 10.12 -1.57 1.27
CA GLU A 15 8.77 -1.97 0.86
C GLU A 15 7.70 -1.04 1.46
N TYR A 16 7.86 -0.64 2.72
CA TYR A 16 6.94 0.28 3.39
C TYR A 16 6.95 1.66 2.74
N ALA A 17 8.13 2.22 2.46
CA ALA A 17 8.26 3.52 1.82
C ALA A 17 7.64 3.53 0.41
N ARG A 18 7.85 2.46 -0.36
CA ARG A 18 7.23 2.30 -1.68
C ARG A 18 5.70 2.27 -1.56
N HIS A 19 5.16 1.46 -0.65
CA HIS A 19 3.72 1.40 -0.40
C HIS A 19 3.15 2.75 0.05
N TYR A 20 3.79 3.42 1.01
CA TYR A 20 3.33 4.69 1.57
C TYR A 20 3.27 5.81 0.51
N ASN A 21 4.27 5.85 -0.37
CA ASN A 21 4.39 6.87 -1.41
C ASN A 21 3.50 6.59 -2.63
N GLY A 22 3.27 5.32 -2.96
CA GLY A 22 2.49 4.92 -4.14
C GLY A 22 0.99 4.81 -3.89
N ARG A 23 0.63 4.21 -2.74
CA ARG A 23 -0.67 3.57 -2.56
C ARG A 23 -1.48 4.17 -1.42
N ARG A 24 -0.82 4.72 -0.40
CA ARG A 24 -1.53 5.17 0.82
C ARG A 24 -2.23 6.52 0.59
N PRO A 25 -3.54 6.63 0.84
CA PRO A 25 -4.25 7.89 0.73
C PRO A 25 -3.87 8.84 1.88
N HIS A 26 -3.60 10.11 1.56
CA HIS A 26 -3.26 11.14 2.55
C HIS A 26 -4.37 12.18 2.66
N ARG A 27 -4.93 12.37 3.85
CA ARG A 27 -6.03 13.34 4.07
C ARG A 27 -5.65 14.77 3.69
N GLY A 28 -4.41 15.18 3.99
CA GLY A 28 -3.89 16.51 3.60
C GLY A 28 -3.66 16.70 2.10
N ARG A 29 -3.84 15.65 1.28
CA ARG A 29 -3.72 15.69 -0.18
C ARG A 29 -4.99 15.19 -0.87
N ASN A 30 -6.17 15.48 -0.31
CA ASN A 30 -7.45 15.01 -0.85
C ASN A 30 -7.50 13.49 -1.06
N LEU A 31 -6.93 12.73 -0.12
CA LEU A 31 -6.80 11.27 -0.18
C LEU A 31 -5.92 10.76 -1.34
N GLN A 32 -5.12 11.61 -1.98
CA GLN A 32 -4.18 11.18 -3.01
C GLN A 32 -2.83 10.73 -2.42
N PRO A 33 -2.23 9.66 -2.95
CA PRO A 33 -0.87 9.28 -2.62
C PRO A 33 0.16 10.29 -3.19
N PRO A 34 1.38 10.36 -2.63
CA PRO A 34 2.35 11.35 -3.03
C PRO A 34 2.86 11.20 -4.47
N ARG A 35 3.00 9.94 -4.90
CA ARG A 35 3.42 9.53 -6.25
C ARG A 35 2.49 8.39 -6.69
N PRO A 36 1.27 8.69 -7.19
CA PRO A 36 0.34 7.65 -7.59
C PRO A 36 1.00 6.77 -8.66
N ASP A 37 1.30 5.53 -8.28
CA ASP A 37 1.75 4.45 -9.17
C ASP A 37 0.55 3.63 -9.69
N HIS A 38 -0.65 3.98 -9.25
CA HIS A 38 -1.91 3.37 -9.66
C HIS A 38 -3.06 4.37 -9.57
N LEU A 39 -4.12 4.16 -10.36
CA LEU A 39 -5.36 4.93 -10.24
C LEU A 39 -6.02 4.63 -8.88
N VAL A 40 -6.41 5.68 -8.14
CA VAL A 40 -7.18 5.54 -6.89
C VAL A 40 -8.49 4.84 -7.22
N ALA A 41 -8.75 3.69 -6.59
CA ALA A 41 -9.93 2.91 -6.85
C ALA A 41 -11.20 3.68 -6.41
N ASP A 42 -12.15 3.85 -7.32
CA ASP A 42 -13.50 4.30 -6.98
C ASP A 42 -14.23 3.16 -6.26
N LEU A 43 -14.51 3.36 -4.97
CA LEU A 43 -15.11 2.35 -4.09
C LEU A 43 -16.63 2.18 -4.30
N THR A 44 -17.24 2.93 -5.21
CA THR A 44 -18.71 2.96 -5.33
C THR A 44 -19.29 1.81 -6.14
N LYS A 45 -18.51 1.07 -6.94
CA LYS A 45 -19.01 -0.07 -7.74
C LYS A 45 -17.95 -1.17 -7.96
N GLU A 46 -18.35 -2.41 -7.68
CA GLU A 46 -17.71 -3.69 -8.03
C GLU A 46 -16.56 -4.22 -7.17
N ARG A 47 -16.41 -5.56 -7.26
CA ARG A 47 -15.69 -6.50 -6.40
C ARG A 47 -14.29 -6.01 -5.98
N ILE A 48 -14.04 -5.99 -4.67
CA ILE A 48 -12.77 -5.54 -4.09
C ILE A 48 -11.81 -6.73 -3.97
N ASN A 49 -10.63 -6.62 -4.57
CA ASN A 49 -9.49 -7.50 -4.36
C ASN A 49 -8.67 -7.00 -3.18
N ARG A 50 -8.48 -7.87 -2.18
CA ARG A 50 -7.59 -7.61 -1.05
C ARG A 50 -6.23 -8.23 -1.31
N ARG A 51 -5.17 -7.42 -1.26
CA ARG A 51 -3.78 -7.86 -1.40
C ARG A 51 -3.01 -7.61 -0.09
N PRO A 52 -2.54 -8.65 0.61
CA PRO A 52 -1.62 -8.45 1.74
C PRO A 52 -0.25 -7.98 1.24
N VAL A 53 0.32 -6.97 1.90
CA VAL A 53 1.67 -6.45 1.69
C VAL A 53 2.45 -6.43 3.01
N LEU A 54 3.77 -6.23 2.96
CA LEU A 54 4.66 -6.27 4.14
C LEU A 54 4.49 -7.56 4.95
N GLY A 55 4.40 -8.69 4.25
CA GLY A 55 4.22 -9.99 4.87
C GLY A 55 2.90 -10.12 5.65
N GLY A 56 1.84 -9.46 5.17
CA GLY A 56 0.49 -9.53 5.72
C GLY A 56 0.17 -8.53 6.81
N LEU A 57 1.10 -7.62 7.14
CA LEU A 57 0.87 -6.57 8.14
C LEU A 57 -0.07 -5.48 7.64
N ILE A 58 -0.08 -5.23 6.33
CA ILE A 58 -0.94 -4.22 5.71
C ILE A 58 -1.74 -4.91 4.61
N ASN A 59 -3.00 -4.53 4.49
CA ASN A 59 -3.85 -4.93 3.37
C ASN A 59 -4.04 -3.75 2.43
N GLU A 60 -3.71 -3.96 1.16
CA GLU A 60 -4.14 -3.12 0.06
C GLU A 60 -5.49 -3.61 -0.46
N TYR A 61 -6.29 -2.68 -0.96
CA TYR A 61 -7.60 -2.96 -1.53
C TYR A 61 -7.66 -2.29 -2.90
N GLU A 62 -7.92 -3.08 -3.93
CA GLU A 62 -8.01 -2.65 -5.34
C GLU A 62 -9.29 -3.20 -5.97
N ARG A 63 -9.77 -2.60 -7.06
CA ARG A 63 -10.92 -3.14 -7.81
C ARG A 63 -10.48 -4.37 -8.61
N ALA A 64 -11.29 -5.43 -8.59
CA ALA A 64 -11.16 -6.55 -9.52
C ALA A 64 -11.67 -6.12 -10.90
N ALA A 65 -10.90 -6.44 -11.94
CA ALA A 65 -11.23 -6.12 -13.34
C ALA A 65 -12.60 -6.68 -13.75
#